data_AF-A0A3Q2ZFW1-F1
#
_entry.id   AF-A0A3Q2ZFW1-F1
#
_cell.length_a   1.000
_cell.length_b   1.000
_cell.length_c   1.000
_cell.angle_alpha   90.00
_cell.angle_beta   90.00
_cell.angle_gamma   90.00
#
_symmetry.space_group_name_H-M   'P 1'
#
loop_
_entity.id
_entity.type
_entity.pdbx_description
1 polymer ?
#
loop_
_entity_poly.entity_id
_entity_poly.type
_entity_poly.pdbx_seq_one_letter_code
_entity_poly.pdbx_strand_id
1 'polypeptide(L)'
;MWASPDRTEESDTRTPPANWILQHPVYQQMKDLQDGDSEQLHAAFLVYMDLTEVRRWTEVSCVQSPELQVVLLEAKEKDGAPVHTVLPLPVHRSLSHRSMRHTLDRGFPVLLCAVASDSTLVYQRMTDGLVTPDPPVGPFQDMGRRQHRKRRQQC
;
A
#
# COMPACT_ATOMS: atom_id res chain seq x y z
N MET A 1 3.97 -68.82 19.06
CA MET A 1 3.05 -67.76 19.52
C MET A 1 3.94 -66.69 20.12
N TRP A 2 4.20 -65.56 19.47
CA TRP A 2 3.27 -64.54 18.97
C TRP A 2 4.00 -63.72 17.89
N ALA A 3 3.38 -63.54 16.72
CA ALA A 3 3.85 -62.60 15.72
C ALA A 3 3.27 -61.22 16.07
N SER A 4 4.13 -60.20 16.19
CA SER A 4 3.66 -58.81 16.22
C SER A 4 3.42 -58.37 14.77
N PRO A 5 2.24 -57.83 14.44
CA PRO A 5 2.00 -57.32 13.09
C PRO A 5 2.72 -55.99 12.93
N ASP A 6 3.35 -55.87 11.76
CA ASP A 6 3.98 -54.69 11.21
C ASP A 6 2.98 -53.51 11.24
N ARG A 7 3.30 -52.49 12.05
CA ARG A 7 2.55 -51.24 12.09
C ARG A 7 3.00 -50.45 10.88
N THR A 8 2.22 -50.51 9.81
CA THR A 8 2.37 -49.60 8.69
C THR A 8 2.06 -48.19 9.22
N GLU A 9 3.11 -47.43 9.50
CA GLU A 9 3.02 -45.98 9.71
C GLU A 9 2.64 -45.36 8.36
N GLU A 10 1.33 -45.26 8.15
CA GLU A 10 0.74 -44.53 7.04
C GLU A 10 1.11 -43.05 7.25
N SER A 11 2.16 -42.62 6.54
CA SER A 11 2.58 -41.22 6.52
C SER A 11 1.45 -40.41 5.88
N ASP A 12 0.62 -39.81 6.72
CA ASP A 12 -0.38 -38.81 6.37
C ASP A 12 0.37 -37.63 5.71
N THR A 13 0.53 -37.72 4.39
CA THR A 13 1.04 -36.65 3.54
C THR A 13 -0.06 -35.62 3.38
N ARG A 14 -0.43 -35.00 4.51
CA ARG A 14 -1.35 -33.88 4.53
C ARG A 14 -0.66 -32.74 3.82
N THR A 15 -0.98 -32.58 2.54
CA THR A 15 -0.59 -31.45 1.72
C THR A 15 -0.89 -30.20 2.56
N PRO A 16 0.08 -29.30 2.79
CA PRO A 16 -0.18 -28.11 3.58
C PRO A 16 -1.42 -27.42 2.99
N PRO A 17 -2.35 -26.91 3.82
CA PRO A 17 -3.56 -26.28 3.33
C PRO A 17 -3.16 -25.25 2.29
N ALA A 18 -3.70 -25.41 1.08
CA ALA A 18 -3.28 -24.60 -0.04
C ALA A 18 -3.44 -23.12 0.34
N ASN A 19 -2.39 -22.32 0.16
CA ASN A 19 -2.39 -20.90 0.48
C ASN A 19 -3.57 -20.24 -0.25
N TRP A 20 -4.64 -19.93 0.48
CA TRP A 20 -5.91 -19.45 -0.07
C TRP A 20 -5.73 -18.16 -0.90
N ILE A 21 -4.75 -17.33 -0.52
CA ILE A 21 -4.33 -16.13 -1.27
C ILE A 21 -3.98 -16.51 -2.70
N LEU A 22 -3.18 -17.57 -2.87
CA LEU A 22 -2.76 -18.04 -4.19
C LEU A 22 -3.93 -18.60 -5.00
N GLN A 23 -5.07 -18.92 -4.40
CA GLN A 23 -6.26 -19.39 -5.12
C GLN A 23 -7.30 -18.29 -5.33
N HIS A 24 -7.09 -17.11 -4.73
CA HIS A 24 -8.06 -16.03 -4.80
C HIS A 24 -8.17 -15.53 -6.26
N PRO A 25 -9.39 -15.38 -6.82
CA PRO A 25 -9.58 -14.97 -8.22
C PRO A 25 -8.88 -13.65 -8.56
N VAL A 26 -8.94 -12.67 -7.66
CA VAL A 26 -8.25 -11.38 -7.85
C VAL A 26 -6.73 -11.53 -7.79
N TYR A 27 -6.19 -12.42 -6.96
CA TYR A 27 -4.75 -12.67 -6.93
C TYR A 27 -4.28 -13.29 -8.26
N GLN A 28 -5.06 -14.22 -8.82
CA GLN A 28 -4.81 -14.78 -10.14
C GLN A 28 -4.85 -13.71 -11.23
N GLN A 29 -5.87 -12.83 -11.20
CA GLN A 29 -5.94 -11.69 -12.12
C GLN A 29 -4.71 -10.77 -12.02
N MET A 30 -4.25 -10.46 -10.81
CA MET A 30 -3.03 -9.64 -10.62
C MET A 30 -1.79 -10.33 -11.21
N LYS A 31 -1.69 -11.65 -11.04
CA LYS A 31 -0.61 -12.45 -11.61
C LYS A 31 -0.64 -12.43 -13.14
N ASP A 32 -1.82 -12.56 -13.74
CA ASP A 32 -2.00 -12.49 -15.20
C ASP A 32 -1.64 -11.11 -15.76
N LEU A 33 -1.81 -10.03 -14.97
CA LEU A 33 -1.43 -8.68 -15.36
C LEU A 33 0.08 -8.43 -15.27
N GLN A 34 0.78 -9.04 -14.33
CA GLN A 34 2.20 -8.78 -14.08
C GLN A 34 2.91 -10.05 -13.61
N ASP A 35 3.62 -10.68 -14.55
CA ASP A 35 4.58 -11.73 -14.22
C ASP A 35 5.88 -11.10 -13.72
N GLY A 36 6.29 -11.40 -12.48
CA GLY A 36 7.69 -11.22 -12.08
C GLY A 36 7.98 -10.85 -10.63
N ASP A 37 7.03 -10.30 -9.87
CA ASP A 37 7.28 -9.88 -8.48
C ASP A 37 6.21 -10.40 -7.52
N SER A 38 6.43 -11.60 -6.97
CA SER A 38 5.50 -12.23 -6.04
C SER A 38 5.31 -11.43 -4.75
N GLU A 39 6.32 -10.69 -4.30
CA GLU A 39 6.22 -9.86 -3.09
C GLU A 39 5.36 -8.63 -3.36
N GLN A 40 5.52 -8.00 -4.53
CA GLN A 40 4.65 -6.90 -4.94
C GLN A 40 3.21 -7.36 -5.19
N LEU A 41 3.01 -8.53 -5.80
CA LEU A 41 1.68 -9.12 -5.97
C LEU A 41 1.02 -9.43 -4.62
N HIS A 42 1.78 -10.00 -3.68
CA HIS A 42 1.30 -10.24 -2.32
C HIS A 42 0.92 -8.93 -1.62
N ALA A 43 1.78 -7.91 -1.70
CA ALA A 43 1.48 -6.58 -1.17
C ALA A 43 0.24 -5.96 -1.81
N ALA A 44 0.10 -6.02 -3.14
CA ALA A 44 -1.07 -5.53 -3.86
C ALA A 44 -2.34 -6.24 -3.42
N PHE A 45 -2.27 -7.55 -3.20
CA PHE A 45 -3.39 -8.33 -2.72
C PHE A 45 -3.82 -7.94 -1.29
N LEU A 46 -2.86 -7.75 -0.37
CA LEU A 46 -3.17 -7.29 0.99
C LEU A 46 -3.85 -5.91 0.96
N VAL A 47 -3.36 -5.00 0.12
CA VAL A 47 -3.97 -3.68 -0.07
C VAL A 47 -5.37 -3.79 -0.67
N TYR A 48 -5.58 -4.69 -1.65
CA TYR A 48 -6.91 -4.95 -2.20
C TYR A 48 -7.89 -5.39 -1.10
N MET A 49 -7.49 -6.35 -0.26
CA MET A 49 -8.32 -6.83 0.84
C MET A 49 -8.63 -5.72 1.86
N ASP A 50 -7.68 -4.87 2.20
CA ASP A 50 -7.93 -3.74 3.10
C ASP A 50 -8.90 -2.71 2.48
N LEU A 51 -8.72 -2.39 1.20
CA LEU A 51 -9.60 -1.47 0.49
C LEU A 51 -11.03 -2.01 0.43
N THR A 52 -11.24 -3.29 0.11
CA THR A 52 -12.60 -3.85 -0.03
C THR A 52 -13.25 -4.22 1.30
N GLU A 53 -12.54 -4.90 2.20
CA GLU A 53 -13.14 -5.49 3.41
C GLU A 53 -13.12 -4.55 4.61
N VAL A 54 -12.02 -3.80 4.80
CA VAL A 54 -11.83 -2.93 5.97
C VAL A 54 -12.35 -1.54 5.69
N ARG A 55 -11.87 -0.92 4.61
CA ARG A 55 -12.22 0.46 4.23
C ARG A 55 -13.51 0.56 3.43
N ARG A 56 -13.97 -0.55 2.83
CA ARG A 56 -15.21 -0.65 2.03
C ARG A 56 -15.25 0.33 0.85
N TRP A 57 -14.12 0.49 0.18
CA TRP A 57 -14.02 1.24 -1.06
C TRP A 57 -14.74 0.49 -2.18
N THR A 58 -15.29 1.23 -3.13
CA THR A 58 -16.03 0.70 -4.27
C THR A 58 -15.22 0.76 -5.56
N GLU A 59 -15.63 -0.03 -6.56
CA GLU A 59 -14.99 -0.09 -7.88
C GLU A 59 -13.48 -0.37 -7.84
N VAL A 60 -13.03 -1.22 -6.91
CA VAL A 60 -11.61 -1.61 -6.80
C VAL A 60 -11.21 -2.49 -7.99
N SER A 61 -10.25 -2.02 -8.78
CA SER A 61 -9.75 -2.72 -9.97
C SER A 61 -8.23 -2.76 -9.99
N CYS A 62 -7.67 -3.79 -10.64
CA CYS A 62 -6.23 -3.99 -10.77
C CYS A 62 -5.76 -3.50 -12.14
N VAL A 63 -4.69 -2.70 -12.16
CA VAL A 63 -4.13 -2.14 -13.40
C VAL A 63 -2.62 -2.31 -13.41
N GLN A 64 -2.07 -2.77 -14.53
CA GLN A 64 -0.62 -2.85 -14.71
C GLN A 64 -0.02 -1.46 -14.92
N SER A 65 1.14 -1.18 -14.30
CA SER A 65 2.02 -0.08 -14.70
C SER A 65 3.25 -0.65 -15.42
N PRO A 66 3.33 -0.51 -16.76
CA PRO A 66 4.50 -0.97 -17.53
C PRO A 66 5.80 -0.26 -17.13
N GLU A 67 5.71 1.02 -16.74
CA GLU A 67 6.87 1.85 -16.40
C GLU A 67 7.54 1.41 -15.09
N LEU A 68 6.72 0.92 -14.16
CA LEU A 68 7.15 0.48 -12.84
C LEU A 68 7.25 -1.04 -12.73
N GLN A 69 6.65 -1.77 -13.67
CA GLN A 69 6.49 -3.22 -13.65
C GLN A 69 5.83 -3.70 -12.36
N VAL A 70 4.75 -3.02 -11.97
CA VAL A 70 3.97 -3.33 -10.76
C VAL A 70 2.48 -3.32 -11.05
N VAL A 71 1.71 -4.01 -10.20
CA VAL A 71 0.25 -3.88 -10.17
C VAL A 71 -0.14 -2.70 -9.29
N LEU A 72 -0.86 -1.75 -9.88
CA LEU A 72 -1.56 -0.67 -9.21
C LEU A 72 -3.01 -1.08 -8.92
N LEU A 73 -3.63 -0.40 -7.96
CA LEU A 73 -5.06 -0.50 -7.72
C LEU A 73 -5.72 0.84 -8.04
N GLU A 74 -6.86 0.80 -8.71
CA GLU A 74 -7.73 1.97 -8.89
C GLU A 74 -9.02 1.73 -8.13
N ALA A 75 -9.41 2.68 -7.28
CA ALA A 75 -10.55 2.50 -6.39
C ALA A 75 -11.19 3.84 -5.99
N LYS A 76 -12.45 3.80 -5.58
CA LYS A 76 -13.21 4.96 -5.09
C LYS A 76 -13.54 4.77 -3.61
N GLU A 77 -13.36 5.80 -2.80
CA GLU A 77 -13.70 5.73 -1.37
C GLU A 77 -15.20 5.50 -1.12
N LYS A 78 -16.04 6.03 -2.02
CA LYS A 78 -17.49 5.86 -2.04
C LYS A 78 -18.02 6.17 -3.44
N ASP A 79 -19.27 5.81 -3.71
CA ASP A 79 -19.89 6.08 -4.99
C ASP A 79 -19.91 7.59 -5.31
N GLY A 80 -19.49 7.92 -6.53
CA GLY A 80 -19.34 9.30 -7.00
C GLY A 80 -18.09 10.03 -6.52
N ALA A 81 -17.25 9.43 -5.66
CA ALA A 81 -15.94 9.97 -5.30
C ALA A 81 -14.95 9.89 -6.48
N PRO A 82 -13.91 10.73 -6.51
CA PRO A 82 -12.84 10.59 -7.49
C PRO A 82 -12.14 9.24 -7.35
N VAL A 83 -11.77 8.66 -8.49
CA VAL A 83 -10.90 7.47 -8.54
C VAL A 83 -9.54 7.85 -7.97
N HIS A 84 -8.99 7.00 -7.11
CA HIS A 84 -7.62 7.10 -6.62
C HIS A 84 -6.78 5.99 -7.22
N THR A 85 -5.52 6.29 -7.52
CA THR A 85 -4.51 5.28 -7.82
C THR A 85 -3.77 4.93 -6.53
N VAL A 86 -3.83 3.69 -6.11
CA VAL A 86 -3.07 3.16 -4.98
C VAL A 86 -1.88 2.37 -5.52
N LEU A 87 -0.68 2.69 -5.02
CA LEU A 87 0.57 2.01 -5.32
C LEU A 87 0.98 1.15 -4.11
N PRO A 88 0.77 -0.17 -4.16
CA PRO A 88 1.25 -1.11 -3.13
C PRO A 88 2.76 -1.30 -3.27
N LEU A 89 3.50 -1.03 -2.19
CA LEU A 89 4.95 -1.13 -2.15
C LEU A 89 5.40 -1.88 -0.89
N PRO A 90 6.06 -3.04 -1.02
CA PRO A 90 6.72 -3.68 0.11
C PRO A 90 7.75 -2.74 0.75
N VAL A 91 7.82 -2.68 2.08
CA VAL A 91 8.66 -1.69 2.81
C VAL A 91 10.16 -1.77 2.51
N HIS A 92 10.67 -2.92 2.08
CA HIS A 92 12.06 -3.11 1.72
C HIS A 92 12.37 -2.70 0.27
N ARG A 93 11.35 -2.41 -0.54
CA ARG A 93 11.52 -1.97 -1.93
C ARG A 93 11.69 -0.46 -1.98
N SER A 94 12.83 -0.02 -2.54
CA SER A 94 13.09 1.39 -2.78
C SER A 94 12.29 1.91 -3.95
N LEU A 95 11.93 3.20 -3.88
CA LEU A 95 11.21 3.87 -4.93
C LEU A 95 11.85 5.23 -5.24
N SER A 96 12.04 5.51 -6.53
CA SER A 96 12.67 6.75 -6.99
C SER A 96 11.64 7.86 -7.24
N HIS A 97 12.08 9.11 -7.20
CA HIS A 97 11.22 10.24 -7.59
C HIS A 97 10.72 10.13 -9.04
N ARG A 98 11.56 9.63 -9.96
CA ARG A 98 11.17 9.38 -11.35
C ARG A 98 10.05 8.34 -11.43
N SER A 99 10.16 7.28 -10.63
CA SER A 99 9.13 6.24 -10.51
C SER A 99 7.82 6.81 -9.98
N MET A 100 7.86 7.62 -8.92
CA MET A 100 6.66 8.31 -8.41
C MET A 100 5.98 9.19 -9.46
N ARG A 101 6.78 9.86 -10.30
CA ARG A 101 6.24 10.76 -11.32
C ARG A 101 5.33 10.03 -12.31
N HIS A 102 5.71 8.82 -12.72
CA HIS A 102 4.87 7.98 -13.59
C HIS A 102 3.49 7.69 -12.97
N THR A 103 3.42 7.47 -11.66
CA THR A 103 2.13 7.28 -10.98
C THR A 103 1.33 8.57 -10.89
N LEU A 104 1.98 9.71 -10.60
CA LEU A 104 1.32 11.03 -10.49
C LEU A 104 0.79 11.54 -11.84
N ASP A 105 1.50 11.27 -12.94
CA ASP A 105 1.12 11.71 -14.28
C ASP A 105 -0.15 11.00 -14.82
N ARG A 106 -0.65 9.96 -14.14
CA ARG A 106 -1.95 9.32 -14.46
C ARG A 106 -3.15 10.23 -14.20
N GLY A 107 -2.97 11.33 -13.47
CA GLY A 107 -4.01 12.35 -13.26
C GLY A 107 -5.01 12.05 -12.13
N PHE A 108 -4.97 10.86 -11.53
CA PHE A 108 -5.73 10.53 -10.34
C PHE A 108 -4.95 10.87 -9.06
N PRO A 109 -5.62 11.22 -7.95
CA PRO A 109 -4.99 11.27 -6.64
C PRO A 109 -4.26 9.96 -6.33
N VAL A 110 -2.99 10.07 -5.92
CA VAL A 110 -2.14 8.91 -5.67
C VAL A 110 -2.01 8.65 -4.17
N LEU A 111 -2.22 7.38 -3.78
CA LEU A 111 -1.89 6.87 -2.45
C LEU A 111 -0.74 5.87 -2.58
N LEU A 112 0.39 6.15 -1.93
CA LEU A 112 1.42 5.16 -1.70
C LEU A 112 1.00 4.31 -0.49
N CYS A 113 0.93 2.99 -0.65
CA CYS A 113 0.69 2.08 0.45
C CYS A 113 1.96 1.27 0.74
N ALA A 114 2.61 1.58 1.85
CA ALA A 114 3.75 0.82 2.34
C ALA A 114 3.25 -0.43 3.08
N VAL A 115 3.70 -1.60 2.64
CA VAL A 115 3.26 -2.91 3.16
C VAL A 115 4.42 -3.57 3.90
N ALA A 116 4.27 -3.70 5.22
CA ALA A 116 5.25 -4.38 6.06
C ALA A 116 5.07 -5.91 6.00
N SER A 117 6.11 -6.65 6.39
CA SER A 117 6.09 -8.12 6.41
C SER A 117 5.13 -8.72 7.43
N ASP A 118 4.75 -7.96 8.46
CA ASP A 118 3.70 -8.31 9.42
C ASP A 118 2.28 -7.95 8.92
N SER A 119 2.16 -7.62 7.63
CA SER A 119 0.91 -7.18 6.97
C SER A 119 0.38 -5.82 7.44
N THR A 120 1.17 -5.01 8.17
CA THR A 120 0.82 -3.63 8.47
C THR A 120 0.80 -2.78 7.20
N LEU A 121 -0.26 -2.00 7.01
CA LEU A 121 -0.46 -1.12 5.85
C LEU A 121 -0.43 0.35 6.28
N VAL A 122 0.43 1.14 5.64
CA VAL A 122 0.52 2.59 5.87
C VAL A 122 0.23 3.32 4.57
N TYR A 123 -0.83 4.13 4.57
CA TYR A 123 -1.24 4.92 3.42
C TYR A 123 -0.71 6.34 3.52
N GLN A 124 0.03 6.77 2.51
CA GLN A 124 0.53 8.12 2.37
C GLN A 124 0.01 8.74 1.07
N ARG A 125 -0.61 9.92 1.19
CA ARG A 125 -1.03 10.69 0.03
C ARG A 125 0.17 11.31 -0.68
N MET A 126 0.25 11.12 -1.98
CA MET A 126 1.30 11.68 -2.84
C MET A 126 0.71 12.81 -3.69
N THR A 127 1.41 13.94 -3.75
CA THR A 127 0.98 15.14 -4.47
C THR A 127 2.10 15.71 -5.32
N ASP A 128 1.74 16.28 -6.47
CA ASP A 128 2.66 17.06 -7.27
C ASP A 128 2.74 18.50 -6.71
N GLY A 129 3.75 18.74 -5.87
CA GLY A 129 4.02 20.05 -5.27
C GLY A 129 3.80 20.11 -3.75
N LEU A 130 3.85 21.33 -3.22
CA LEU A 130 3.74 21.60 -1.79
C LEU A 130 2.26 21.64 -1.37
N VAL A 131 1.94 20.95 -0.28
CA VAL A 131 0.62 20.97 0.36
C VAL A 131 0.73 21.81 1.64
N THR A 132 -0.20 22.73 1.83
CA THR A 132 -0.29 23.47 3.10
C THR A 132 -0.74 22.50 4.20
N PRO A 133 0.02 22.35 5.30
CA PRO A 133 -0.38 21.47 6.39
C PRO A 133 -1.62 22.02 7.07
N ASP A 134 -2.43 21.12 7.63
CA ASP A 134 -3.54 21.53 8.48
C ASP A 134 -3.01 22.37 9.66
N PRO A 135 -3.73 23.43 10.06
CA PRO A 135 -3.33 24.24 11.19
C PRO A 135 -3.28 23.37 12.46
N PRO A 136 -2.29 23.59 13.35
CA PRO A 136 -2.18 22.79 14.56
C PRO A 136 -3.45 22.97 15.42
N VAL A 137 -3.99 21.85 15.88
CA VAL A 137 -5.13 21.82 16.80
C VAL A 137 -4.67 22.16 18.21
N GLY A 138 -5.00 23.37 18.68
CA GLY A 138 -4.73 23.84 20.04
C GLY A 138 -4.47 25.35 20.11
N PRO A 139 -4.50 25.95 21.32
CA PRO A 139 -4.12 27.34 21.48
C PRO A 139 -2.65 27.52 21.10
N PHE A 140 -2.40 28.35 20.07
CA PHE A 140 -1.07 28.84 19.74
C PHE A 140 -0.54 29.64 20.94
N GLN A 141 0.28 29.02 21.79
CA GLN A 141 1.14 29.77 22.68
C GLN A 141 2.29 30.32 21.83
N ASP A 142 2.09 31.52 21.32
CA ASP A 142 3.17 32.34 20.79
C ASP A 142 4.11 32.61 21.98
N MET A 143 5.14 31.77 22.14
CA MET A 143 6.20 31.96 23.13
C MET A 143 7.06 33.15 22.69
N GLY A 144 6.49 34.34 22.85
CA GLY A 144 7.03 35.67 22.65
C GLY A 144 8.33 35.69 21.86
N ARG A 145 8.22 35.75 20.53
CA ARG A 145 9.34 36.08 19.66
C ARG A 145 9.90 37.42 20.15
N ARG A 146 11.03 37.39 20.86
CA ARG A 146 11.70 38.58 21.41
C ARG A 146 11.82 39.62 20.30
N GLN A 147 11.02 40.68 20.40
CA GLN A 147 11.13 41.85 19.54
C GLN A 147 12.49 42.49 19.83
N HIS A 148 13.50 42.14 19.05
CA HIS A 148 14.75 42.90 18.99
C HIS A 148 14.45 44.25 18.34
N ARG A 149 14.01 45.21 19.17
CA ARG A 149 13.86 46.61 18.82
C ARG A 149 15.25 47.17 18.46
N LYS A 150 15.56 47.23 17.16
CA LYS A 150 16.74 47.94 16.65
C LYS A 150 16.62 49.42 17.07
N ARG A 151 17.44 49.85 18.03
CA ARG A 151 17.64 51.28 18.33
C ARG A 151 18.24 51.93 17.08
N ARG A 152 17.47 52.80 16.45
CA ARG A 152 18.00 53.79 15.50
C ARG A 152 18.97 54.68 16.27
N GLN A 153 20.25 54.67 15.90
CA GLN A 153 21.18 55.72 16.27
C GLN A 153 20.75 56.98 15.52
N GLN A 154 20.40 58.02 16.26
CA GLN A 154 20.25 59.37 15.73
C GLN A 154 21.64 59.95 15.47
N CYS A 155 21.76 60.64 14.34
CA CYS A 155 22.93 61.41 13.91
C CYS A 155 23.25 62.56 14.88
#